data_AF-A0A3E0KCR6-F1
#
_entry.id   AF-A0A3E0KCR6-F1
#
_cell.length_a   1.000
_cell.length_b   1.000
_cell.length_c   1.000
_cell.angle_alpha   90.00
_cell.angle_beta   90.00
_cell.angle_gamma   90.00
#
_symmetry.space_group_name_H-M   'P 1'
#
loop_
_entity.id
_entity.type
_entity.pdbx_description
1 polymer ?
#
loop_
_entity_poly.entity_id
_entity_poly.type
_entity_poly.pdbx_seq_one_letter_code
_entity_poly.pdbx_strand_id
1 'polypeptide(L)'
;HHLVRLMQDLAVAKREYDKVAAALEEVRNGGYGIVTPTPDDIAFDEPEIIRQGGRFGVKLRAGAPSIHMVRADIYTEVTPFVGTEKQGEEFARYLTEEFEKDPGSVWNSDFLGKSLQDLVREGIQSKLHRMPPHAQKKLQETLTKIINEGSGGLICFIL
;
A
#
# COMPACT_ATOMS: atom_id res chain seq x y z
N HIS A 1 37.18 6.45 -6.29
CA HIS A 1 36.45 5.18 -5.98
C HIS A 1 35.03 5.37 -5.42
N HIS A 2 34.69 6.51 -4.80
CA HIS A 2 33.35 6.71 -4.22
C HIS A 2 32.22 6.88 -5.26
N LEU A 3 32.46 7.67 -6.31
CA LEU A 3 31.46 7.94 -7.36
C LEU A 3 31.01 6.67 -8.10
N VAL A 4 31.96 5.81 -8.47
CA VAL A 4 31.66 4.56 -9.19
C VAL A 4 30.76 3.64 -8.36
N ARG A 5 31.00 3.56 -7.04
CA ARG A 5 30.16 2.78 -6.13
C ARG A 5 28.74 3.36 -6.05
N LEU A 6 28.61 4.67 -5.89
CA LEU A 6 27.30 5.33 -5.87
C LEU A 6 26.53 5.12 -7.18
N MET A 7 27.22 5.14 -8.33
CA MET A 7 26.57 4.86 -9.62
C MET A 7 26.12 3.41 -9.75
N GLN A 8 26.87 2.46 -9.20
CA GLN A 8 26.45 1.06 -9.15
C GLN A 8 25.20 0.89 -8.27
N ASP A 9 25.21 1.47 -7.07
CA ASP A 9 24.07 1.43 -6.16
C ASP A 9 22.82 2.07 -6.80
N LEU A 10 22.99 3.20 -7.49
CA LEU A 10 21.93 3.87 -8.22
C LEU A 10 21.41 3.03 -9.40
N ALA A 11 22.28 2.37 -10.15
CA ALA A 11 21.88 1.52 -11.26
C ALA A 11 21.03 0.34 -10.79
N VAL A 12 21.40 -0.28 -9.67
CA VAL A 12 20.60 -1.34 -9.03
C VAL A 12 19.25 -0.78 -8.58
N ALA A 13 19.24 0.33 -7.84
CA ALA A 13 18.01 0.96 -7.36
C ALA A 13 17.07 1.36 -8.51
N LYS A 14 17.61 1.95 -9.57
CA LYS A 14 16.83 2.30 -10.77
C LYS A 14 16.21 1.08 -11.41
N ARG A 15 16.96 -0.01 -11.58
CA ARG A 15 16.44 -1.23 -12.19
C ARG A 15 15.29 -1.83 -11.38
N GLU A 16 15.41 -1.86 -10.05
CA GLU A 16 14.33 -2.36 -9.20
C GLU A 16 13.13 -1.40 -9.16
N TYR A 17 13.35 -0.07 -9.19
CA TYR A 17 12.27 0.92 -9.29
C TYR A 17 11.53 0.83 -10.62
N ASP A 18 12.25 0.69 -11.74
CA ASP A 18 11.67 0.61 -13.07
C ASP A 18 10.70 -0.56 -13.20
N LYS A 19 10.92 -1.67 -12.46
CA LYS A 19 9.99 -2.81 -12.41
C LYS A 19 8.63 -2.43 -11.80
N VAL A 20 8.62 -1.57 -10.79
CA VAL A 20 7.40 -1.22 -10.02
C VAL A 20 6.80 0.13 -10.38
N ALA A 21 7.52 0.96 -11.15
CA ALA A 21 7.15 2.35 -11.43
C ALA A 21 5.75 2.48 -12.05
N ALA A 22 5.42 1.64 -13.04
CA ALA A 22 4.11 1.65 -13.68
C ALA A 22 2.98 1.32 -12.68
N ALA A 23 3.16 0.26 -11.89
CA ALA A 23 2.20 -0.14 -10.86
C ALA A 23 2.00 0.96 -9.80
N LEU A 24 3.07 1.66 -9.40
CA LEU A 24 2.97 2.79 -8.48
C LEU A 24 2.13 3.93 -9.05
N GLU A 25 2.28 4.25 -10.33
CA GLU A 25 1.44 5.25 -11.00
C GLU A 25 -0.02 4.82 -11.09
N GLU A 26 -0.29 3.55 -11.38
CA GLU A 26 -1.66 2.99 -11.35
C GLU A 26 -2.28 3.10 -9.95
N VAL A 27 -1.53 2.78 -8.89
CA VAL A 27 -2.00 2.93 -7.50
C VAL A 27 -2.29 4.39 -7.15
N ARG A 28 -1.46 5.33 -7.61
CA ARG A 28 -1.65 6.76 -7.38
C ARG A 28 -2.92 7.27 -8.04
N ASN A 29 -3.20 6.82 -9.26
CA ASN A 29 -4.32 7.32 -10.05
C ASN A 29 -5.63 6.57 -9.77
N GLY A 30 -5.57 5.25 -9.60
CA GLY A 30 -6.73 4.36 -9.51
C GLY A 30 -6.86 3.59 -8.19
N GLY A 31 -5.88 3.68 -7.28
CA GLY A 31 -5.91 2.99 -5.99
C GLY A 31 -5.49 1.50 -6.04
N TYR A 32 -5.27 0.95 -7.23
CA TYR A 32 -4.82 -0.42 -7.44
C TYR A 32 -3.83 -0.47 -8.61
N GLY A 33 -2.71 -1.18 -8.45
CA GLY A 33 -1.72 -1.34 -9.51
C GLY A 33 -1.04 -2.69 -9.45
N ILE A 34 -0.60 -3.16 -10.61
CA ILE A 34 -0.08 -4.52 -10.78
C ILE A 34 1.33 -4.46 -11.35
N VAL A 35 2.28 -5.07 -10.65
CA VAL A 35 3.61 -5.30 -11.21
C VAL A 35 3.51 -6.50 -12.14
N THR A 36 3.68 -6.26 -13.43
CA THR A 36 3.66 -7.31 -14.44
C THR A 36 4.94 -8.16 -14.32
N PRO A 37 4.84 -9.50 -14.21
CA PRO A 37 6.02 -10.35 -14.17
C PRO A 37 6.83 -10.22 -15.47
N THR A 38 8.15 -10.22 -15.33
CA THR A 38 9.06 -10.24 -16.48
C THR A 38 9.26 -11.68 -16.96
N PRO A 39 9.77 -11.90 -18.19
CA PRO A 39 10.10 -13.25 -18.66
C PRO A 39 11.05 -14.01 -17.73
N ASP A 40 11.94 -13.29 -17.04
CA ASP A 40 12.89 -13.87 -16.07
C ASP A 40 12.19 -14.35 -14.78
N ASP A 41 10.97 -13.88 -14.50
CA ASP A 41 10.16 -14.28 -13.35
C ASP A 41 9.32 -15.54 -13.64
N ILE A 42 9.30 -16.02 -14.88
CA ILE A 42 8.53 -17.20 -15.30
C ILE A 42 9.33 -18.47 -15.00
N ALA A 43 8.77 -19.32 -14.14
CA ALA A 43 9.26 -20.67 -13.91
C ALA A 43 8.48 -21.67 -14.77
N PHE A 44 9.18 -22.61 -15.40
CA PHE A 44 8.59 -23.71 -16.14
C PHE A 44 8.73 -25.01 -15.34
N ASP A 45 7.62 -25.73 -15.19
CA ASP A 45 7.64 -27.07 -14.62
C ASP A 45 8.09 -28.09 -15.66
N GLU A 46 8.50 -29.27 -15.20
CA GLU A 46 8.83 -30.38 -16.09
C GLU A 46 7.64 -30.76 -16.99
N PRO A 47 7.87 -30.99 -18.29
CA PRO A 47 6.82 -31.37 -19.22
C PRO A 47 6.29 -32.78 -18.93
N GLU A 48 4.98 -32.92 -18.77
CA GLU A 48 4.33 -34.22 -18.53
C GLU A 48 3.75 -34.78 -19.84
N ILE A 49 4.08 -36.02 -20.20
CA ILE A 49 3.45 -36.71 -21.34
C ILE A 49 2.07 -37.21 -20.91
N ILE A 50 1.03 -36.76 -21.61
CA ILE A 50 -0.35 -37.18 -21.39
C ILE A 50 -0.83 -38.10 -22.52
N ARG A 51 -1.61 -39.13 -22.14
CA ARG A 51 -2.26 -40.05 -23.09
C ARG A 51 -3.76 -40.04 -22.84
N GLN A 52 -4.55 -39.71 -23.86
CA GLN A 52 -6.01 -39.71 -23.77
C GLN A 52 -6.62 -40.24 -25.05
N GLY A 53 -7.38 -41.35 -24.97
CA GLY A 53 -8.14 -41.89 -26.10
C GLY A 53 -7.32 -42.15 -27.38
N GLY A 54 -6.09 -42.65 -27.25
CA GLY A 54 -5.18 -42.90 -28.38
C GLY A 54 -4.39 -41.68 -28.88
N ARG A 55 -4.60 -40.49 -28.29
CA ARG A 55 -3.81 -39.28 -28.57
C ARG A 55 -2.70 -39.10 -27.55
N PHE A 56 -1.57 -38.58 -28.02
CA PHE A 56 -0.40 -38.22 -27.21
C PHE A 56 -0.27 -36.70 -27.17
N GLY A 57 -0.02 -36.15 -25.99
CA GLY A 57 0.23 -34.72 -25.80
C GLY A 57 1.34 -34.49 -24.79
N VAL A 58 1.85 -33.26 -24.77
CA VAL A 58 2.75 -32.77 -23.73
C VAL A 58 2.03 -31.67 -22.99
N LYS A 59 1.91 -31.82 -21.67
CA LYS A 59 1.35 -30.81 -20.79
C LYS A 59 2.50 -29.95 -20.29
N LEU A 60 2.42 -28.66 -20.61
CA LEU A 60 3.35 -27.64 -20.13
C LEU A 60 2.67 -26.87 -19.01
N ARG A 61 3.41 -26.58 -17.94
CA ARG A 61 2.99 -25.69 -16.86
C ARG A 61 4.05 -24.62 -16.68
N ALA A 62 3.60 -23.39 -16.49
CA ALA A 62 4.45 -22.26 -16.17
C ALA A 62 3.73 -21.39 -15.13
N GLY A 63 4.51 -20.73 -14.28
CA GLY A 63 3.99 -19.84 -13.25
C GLY A 63 4.93 -18.66 -13.04
N ALA A 64 4.38 -17.53 -12.63
CA ALA A 64 5.16 -16.35 -12.26
C ALA A 64 4.48 -15.64 -11.08
N PRO A 65 5.25 -15.04 -10.15
CA PRO A 65 4.69 -14.27 -9.06
C PRO A 65 4.12 -12.94 -9.58
N SER A 66 2.87 -12.62 -9.24
CA SER A 66 2.31 -11.28 -9.46
C SER A 66 2.34 -10.47 -8.17
N ILE A 67 2.73 -9.20 -8.25
CA ILE A 67 2.67 -8.27 -7.11
C ILE A 67 1.52 -7.30 -7.35
N HIS A 68 0.63 -7.24 -6.37
CA HIS A 68 -0.52 -6.34 -6.37
C HIS A 68 -0.32 -5.29 -5.29
N MET A 69 -0.36 -4.02 -5.68
CA MET A 69 -0.28 -2.88 -4.79
C MET A 69 -1.66 -2.27 -4.62
N VAL A 70 -2.04 -1.95 -3.38
CA VAL A 70 -3.36 -1.39 -3.06
C VAL A 70 -3.16 -0.16 -2.19
N ARG A 71 -3.74 0.98 -2.59
CA ARG A 71 -3.78 2.17 -1.74
C ARG A 71 -4.84 1.98 -0.66
N ALA A 72 -4.46 2.25 0.58
CA ALA A 72 -5.38 2.32 1.70
C ALA A 72 -5.24 3.70 2.36
N ASP A 73 -6.35 4.41 2.48
CA ASP A 73 -6.38 5.72 3.11
C ASP A 73 -6.51 5.56 4.63
N ILE A 74 -5.67 6.28 5.38
CA ILE A 74 -5.63 6.21 6.84
C ILE A 74 -6.15 7.54 7.39
N TYR A 75 -7.23 7.44 8.13
CA TYR A 75 -7.83 8.58 8.81
C TYR A 75 -7.48 8.51 10.29
N THR A 76 -7.07 9.63 10.88
CA THR A 76 -6.92 9.75 12.34
C THR A 76 -7.56 11.04 12.81
N GLU A 77 -8.29 10.95 13.91
CA GLU A 77 -8.85 12.09 14.61
C GLU A 77 -7.95 12.37 15.81
N VAL A 78 -7.71 13.64 16.09
CA VAL A 78 -6.96 14.10 17.26
C VAL A 78 -7.88 15.03 18.03
N THR A 79 -8.22 14.66 19.26
CA THR A 79 -9.01 15.51 20.16
C THR A 79 -8.07 16.07 21.21
N PRO A 80 -7.55 17.29 21.04
CA PRO A 80 -6.71 17.92 22.06
C PRO A 80 -7.54 18.20 23.32
N PHE A 81 -7.06 17.75 24.48
CA PHE A 81 -7.69 18.06 25.75
C PHE A 81 -7.25 19.43 26.25
N VAL A 82 -8.20 20.35 26.29
CA VAL A 82 -8.07 21.74 26.74
C VAL A 82 -8.78 21.82 28.10
N GLY A 83 -8.03 22.17 29.15
CA GLY A 83 -8.44 21.90 30.53
C GLY A 83 -9.83 22.42 30.93
N THR A 84 -10.15 23.69 30.61
CA THR A 84 -11.44 24.31 30.92
C THR A 84 -12.29 24.56 29.67
N GLU A 85 -13.60 24.67 29.84
CA GLU A 85 -14.55 24.95 28.75
C GLU A 85 -14.22 26.25 27.99
N LYS A 86 -13.92 27.33 28.73
CA LYS A 86 -13.52 28.62 28.14
C LYS A 86 -12.25 28.51 27.30
N GLN A 87 -11.27 27.71 27.74
CA GLN A 87 -10.05 27.45 26.97
C GLN A 87 -10.36 26.65 25.69
N GLY A 88 -11.34 25.75 25.74
CA GLY A 88 -11.80 25.02 24.57
C GLY A 88 -12.51 25.89 23.54
N GLU A 89 -13.38 26.81 23.97
CA GLU A 89 -14.04 27.76 23.08
C GLU A 89 -13.03 28.73 22.43
N GLU A 90 -12.09 29.26 23.21
CA GLU A 90 -11.01 30.11 22.69
C GLU A 90 -10.15 29.37 21.67
N PHE A 91 -9.83 28.10 21.93
CA PHE A 91 -9.05 27.26 21.03
C PHE A 91 -9.79 26.94 19.73
N ALA A 92 -11.07 26.56 19.81
CA ALA A 92 -11.89 26.27 18.63
C ALA A 92 -12.03 27.50 17.73
N ARG A 93 -12.22 28.69 18.33
CA ARG A 93 -12.26 29.96 17.60
C ARG A 93 -10.93 30.27 16.93
N TYR A 94 -9.81 30.12 17.66
CA TYR A 94 -8.47 30.30 17.08
C TYR A 94 -8.22 29.39 15.88
N LEU A 95 -8.52 28.09 15.99
CA LEU A 95 -8.36 27.15 14.87
C LEU A 95 -9.23 27.52 13.66
N THR A 96 -10.46 27.98 13.91
CA THR A 96 -11.37 28.40 12.84
C THR A 96 -10.84 29.63 12.12
N GLU A 97 -10.39 30.65 12.86
CA GLU A 97 -9.82 31.87 12.28
C GLU A 97 -8.53 31.59 11.50
N GLU A 98 -7.66 30.71 12.00
CA GLU A 98 -6.44 30.33 11.28
C GLU A 98 -6.74 29.49 10.05
N PHE A 99 -7.73 28.59 10.11
CA PHE A 99 -8.16 27.79 8.96
C PHE A 99 -8.73 28.65 7.83
N GLU A 100 -9.48 29.70 8.16
CA GLU A 100 -10.00 30.66 7.19
C GLU A 100 -8.91 31.49 6.52
N LYS A 101 -7.81 31.78 7.23
CA LYS A 101 -6.65 32.51 6.67
C LYS A 101 -5.78 31.62 5.79
N ASP A 102 -5.41 30.44 6.29
CA ASP A 102 -4.61 29.44 5.58
C ASP A 102 -4.91 28.04 6.14
N PRO A 103 -5.64 27.18 5.39
CA PRO A 103 -5.92 25.81 5.80
C PRO A 103 -4.68 24.98 6.12
N GLY A 104 -3.53 25.34 5.55
CA GLY A 104 -2.24 24.67 5.77
C GLY A 104 -1.54 25.12 7.06
N SER A 105 -1.73 26.36 7.51
CA SER A 105 -1.01 26.92 8.66
C SER A 105 -1.46 26.31 9.98
N VAL A 106 -2.74 25.93 10.09
CA VAL A 106 -3.34 25.29 11.26
C VAL A 106 -2.58 24.05 11.71
N TRP A 107 -2.01 23.31 10.77
CA TRP A 107 -1.25 22.08 11.05
C TRP A 107 0.14 22.34 11.65
N ASN A 108 0.68 23.54 11.41
CA ASN A 108 1.96 24.01 11.92
C ASN A 108 1.80 24.81 13.23
N SER A 109 0.58 25.06 13.69
CA SER A 109 0.33 25.75 14.96
C SER A 109 0.82 24.91 16.14
N ASP A 110 1.67 25.52 16.96
CA ASP A 110 2.19 24.91 18.19
C ASP A 110 1.08 24.77 19.24
N PHE A 111 0.86 23.55 19.75
CA PHE A 111 -0.13 23.26 20.77
C PHE A 111 0.49 22.49 21.94
N LEU A 112 0.50 23.08 23.15
CA LEU A 112 0.97 22.42 24.39
C LEU A 112 2.36 21.73 24.26
N GLY A 113 3.28 22.30 23.48
CA GLY A 113 4.64 21.78 23.31
C GLY A 113 4.81 20.67 22.26
N LYS A 114 3.76 20.36 21.47
CA LYS A 114 3.84 19.54 20.24
C LYS A 114 3.03 20.18 19.11
N SER A 115 3.42 19.96 17.86
CA SER A 115 2.59 20.40 16.74
C SER A 115 1.38 19.48 16.56
N LEU A 116 0.25 20.01 16.05
CA LEU A 116 -0.88 19.17 15.62
C LEU A 116 -0.44 18.12 14.59
N GLN A 117 0.50 18.47 13.72
CA GLN A 117 1.12 17.55 12.77
C GLN A 117 1.80 16.34 13.44
N ASP A 118 2.46 16.54 14.59
CA ASP A 118 3.06 15.43 15.35
C ASP A 118 2.00 14.48 15.91
N LEU A 119 0.92 15.02 16.48
CA LEU A 119 -0.18 14.22 17.02
C LEU A 119 -0.88 13.41 15.93
N VAL A 120 -1.09 14.00 14.75
CA VAL A 120 -1.65 13.30 13.59
C VAL A 120 -0.69 12.22 13.10
N ARG A 121 0.61 12.52 13.00
CA ARG A 121 1.62 11.55 12.55
C ARG A 121 1.70 10.36 13.50
N GLU A 122 1.67 10.58 14.81
CA GLU A 122 1.60 9.52 15.83
C GLU A 122 0.34 8.67 15.65
N GLY A 123 -0.82 9.31 15.43
CA GLY A 123 -2.08 8.63 15.13
C GLY A 123 -2.02 7.74 13.89
N ILE A 124 -1.45 8.23 12.78
CA ILE A 124 -1.27 7.47 11.54
C ILE A 124 -0.31 6.29 11.77
N GLN A 125 0.84 6.52 12.40
CA GLN A 125 1.84 5.48 12.67
C GLN A 125 1.27 4.33 13.50
N SER A 126 0.42 4.64 14.48
CA SER A 126 -0.25 3.62 15.29
C SER A 126 -1.21 2.74 14.48
N LYS A 127 -1.84 3.28 13.43
CA LYS A 127 -2.81 2.56 12.58
C LYS A 127 -2.16 1.78 11.44
N LEU A 128 -0.99 2.20 10.95
CA LEU A 128 -0.27 1.55 9.85
C LEU A 128 -0.02 0.06 10.08
N HIS A 129 0.23 -0.34 11.32
CA HIS A 129 0.57 -1.73 11.68
C HIS A 129 -0.61 -2.54 12.24
N ARG A 130 -1.85 -2.03 12.15
CA ARG A 130 -3.02 -2.70 12.74
C ARG A 130 -3.48 -3.93 11.99
N MET A 131 -3.17 -4.08 10.70
CA MET A 131 -3.64 -5.25 9.95
C MET A 131 -2.88 -6.51 10.43
N PRO A 132 -3.56 -7.46 11.10
CA PRO A 132 -2.88 -8.61 11.67
C PRO A 132 -2.40 -9.56 10.55
N PRO A 133 -1.31 -10.34 10.77
CA PRO A 133 -0.74 -11.21 9.74
C PRO A 133 -1.73 -12.21 9.13
N HIS A 134 -2.68 -12.71 9.92
CA HIS A 134 -3.72 -13.63 9.43
C HIS A 134 -4.65 -12.96 8.40
N ALA A 135 -4.96 -11.67 8.57
CA ALA A 135 -5.82 -10.92 7.65
C ALA A 135 -5.06 -10.63 6.35
N GLN A 136 -3.77 -10.28 6.45
CA GLN A 136 -2.88 -10.12 5.29
C GLN A 136 -2.82 -11.41 4.47
N LYS A 137 -2.62 -12.56 5.13
CA LYS A 137 -2.59 -13.86 4.48
C LYS A 137 -3.92 -14.21 3.79
N LYS A 138 -5.05 -14.00 4.48
CA LYS A 138 -6.38 -14.22 3.88
C LYS A 138 -6.59 -13.37 2.62
N LEU A 139 -6.20 -12.09 2.67
CA LEU A 139 -6.29 -11.21 1.50
C LEU A 139 -5.45 -11.73 0.33
N GLN A 140 -4.21 -12.15 0.59
CA GLN A 140 -3.34 -12.75 -0.42
C GLN A 140 -3.94 -14.03 -1.03
N GLU A 141 -4.43 -14.95 -0.21
CA GLU A 141 -5.04 -16.21 -0.65
C GLU A 141 -6.29 -15.95 -1.50
N THR A 142 -7.13 -15.01 -1.06
CA THR A 142 -8.31 -14.58 -1.81
C THR A 142 -7.94 -14.00 -3.18
N LEU A 143 -6.97 -13.09 -3.24
CA LEU A 143 -6.48 -12.53 -4.50
C LEU A 143 -5.93 -13.64 -5.42
N THR A 144 -5.17 -14.58 -4.85
CA THR A 144 -4.60 -15.72 -5.60
C THR A 144 -5.69 -16.59 -6.22
N LYS A 145 -6.76 -16.89 -5.46
CA LYS A 145 -7.90 -17.66 -5.98
C LYS A 145 -8.64 -16.93 -7.09
N ILE A 146 -8.91 -15.63 -6.92
CA ILE A 146 -9.60 -14.82 -7.94
C ILE A 146 -8.83 -14.84 -9.26
N ILE A 147 -7.50 -14.72 -9.21
CA ILE A 147 -6.63 -14.71 -10.40
C ILE A 147 -6.62 -16.06 -11.11
N ASN A 148 -6.50 -17.16 -10.36
CA ASN A 148 -6.31 -18.50 -10.94
C ASN A 148 -7.61 -19.19 -11.36
N GLU A 149 -8.65 -19.06 -10.56
CA GLU A 149 -9.89 -19.82 -10.77
C GLU A 149 -10.86 -19.08 -11.69
N GLY A 150 -10.73 -17.75 -11.78
CA GLY A 150 -11.64 -16.90 -12.54
C GLY A 150 -13.06 -16.92 -11.97
N SER A 151 -13.72 -15.77 -11.92
CA SER A 151 -15.11 -15.60 -11.50
C SER A 151 -15.47 -15.97 -10.04
N GLY A 152 -15.72 -14.92 -9.26
CA GLY A 152 -16.40 -14.99 -7.98
C GLY A 152 -16.38 -13.61 -7.33
N GLY A 153 -17.55 -12.99 -7.14
CA GLY A 153 -17.62 -11.72 -6.40
C GLY A 153 -17.00 -11.87 -5.02
N LEU A 154 -16.17 -10.91 -4.61
CA LEU A 154 -15.55 -10.92 -3.30
C LEU A 154 -16.50 -10.31 -2.27
N ILE A 155 -16.91 -11.10 -1.28
CA ILE A 155 -17.55 -10.59 -0.07
C ILE A 155 -16.59 -10.80 1.08
N CYS A 156 -16.12 -9.70 1.68
CA CYS A 156 -15.28 -9.73 2.86
C CYS A 156 -16.11 -9.27 4.07
N PHE A 157 -16.10 -10.07 5.14
CA PHE A 157 -16.67 -9.68 6.43
C PHE A 157 -15.55 -9.29 7.38
N ILE A 158 -15.63 -8.09 7.94
CA ILE A 158 -14.79 -7.64 9.05
C ILE A 158 -15.59 -7.89 10.33
N LEU A 159 -15.00 -8.64 11.27
CA LEU A 159 -15.59 -8.99 12.57
C LEU A 159 -14.96 -8.17 13.69
#